data_AF-A0A9J6E869-F1
#
_entry.id   AF-A0A9J6E869-F1
#
_cell.length_a   1.000
_cell.length_b   1.000
_cell.length_c   1.000
_cell.angle_alpha   90.00
_cell.angle_beta   90.00
_cell.angle_gamma   90.00
#
_symmetry.space_group_name_H-M   'P 1'
#
loop_
_entity.id
_entity.type
_entity.pdbx_description
1 polymer ?
#
loop_
_entity_poly.entity_id
_entity_poly.type
_entity_poly.pdbx_seq_one_letter_code
_entity_poly.pdbx_strand_id
1 'polypeptide(L)'
;MYKAKDFVMYNYGAKENQRRYGQAEAPAYPVERITTPWVIFSSDGDSVADPRDVEDLVARLGPRVIQHRVVPQKTFGHFDFAIGYRANDFLHNAAIDIIKQQIDESA
;
A
#
# COMPACT_ATOMS: atom_id res chain seq x y z
N MET A 1 -5.72 6.66 5.00
CA MET A 1 -5.98 8.00 4.39
C MET A 1 -5.87 9.15 5.39
N TYR A 2 -5.47 8.88 6.63
CA TYR A 2 -5.19 9.87 7.67
C TYR A 2 -4.32 11.08 7.24
N LYS A 3 -3.16 10.91 6.59
CA LYS A 3 -2.37 12.07 6.10
C LYS A 3 -2.73 12.49 4.67
N ALA A 4 -3.03 11.54 3.79
CA ALA A 4 -3.34 11.81 2.38
C ALA A 4 -4.70 12.48 2.17
N LYS A 5 -5.58 12.47 3.18
CA LYS A 5 -6.97 12.96 3.22
C LYS A 5 -7.92 12.19 2.30
N ASP A 6 -7.55 11.94 1.03
CA ASP A 6 -8.33 11.13 0.07
C ASP A 6 -7.43 10.48 -1.00
N PHE A 7 -7.78 9.27 -1.45
CA PHE A 7 -7.13 8.61 -2.60
C PHE A 7 -7.91 8.88 -3.89
N VAL A 8 -7.60 10.01 -4.54
CA VAL A 8 -8.29 10.56 -5.71
C VAL A 8 -7.33 10.79 -6.87
N MET A 9 -7.88 10.97 -8.07
CA MET A 9 -7.14 11.53 -9.21
C MET A 9 -6.62 12.94 -8.89
N TYR A 10 -5.69 13.45 -9.69
CA TYR A 10 -5.19 14.80 -9.50
C TYR A 10 -6.32 15.83 -9.65
N ASN A 11 -6.44 16.74 -8.67
CA ASN A 11 -7.43 17.81 -8.69
C ASN A 11 -6.88 19.03 -9.45
N TYR A 12 -7.35 19.23 -10.68
CA TYR A 12 -7.00 20.39 -11.53
C TYR A 12 -7.85 21.64 -11.25
N GLY A 13 -8.77 21.57 -10.28
CA GLY A 13 -9.80 22.58 -10.02
C GLY A 13 -11.08 22.34 -10.82
N ALA A 14 -12.22 22.81 -10.30
CA ALA A 14 -13.56 22.46 -10.76
C ALA A 14 -13.79 22.51 -12.28
N LYS A 15 -13.37 23.61 -12.92
CA LYS A 15 -13.54 23.80 -14.37
C LYS A 15 -12.74 22.79 -15.19
N GLU A 16 -11.49 22.54 -14.80
CA GLU A 16 -10.61 21.64 -15.54
C GLU A 16 -10.91 20.17 -15.23
N ASN A 17 -11.33 19.85 -14.01
CA ASN A 17 -11.88 18.55 -13.66
C ASN A 17 -13.15 18.25 -14.48
N GLN A 18 -14.07 19.20 -14.61
CA GLN A 18 -15.28 19.00 -15.43
C GLN A 18 -14.91 18.67 -16.88
N ARG A 19 -13.91 19.36 -17.43
CA ARG A 19 -13.43 19.12 -18.81
C ARG A 19 -12.75 17.76 -18.97
N ARG A 20 -12.00 17.28 -17.97
CA ARG A 20 -11.21 16.04 -18.03
C ARG A 20 -11.97 14.80 -17.57
N TYR A 21 -12.75 14.93 -16.50
CA TYR A 21 -13.38 13.85 -15.76
C TYR A 21 -14.90 13.83 -15.90
N GLY A 22 -15.51 14.90 -16.44
CA GLY A 22 -16.96 15.02 -16.54
C GLY A 22 -17.66 15.40 -15.23
N GLN A 23 -16.90 15.75 -14.19
CA GLN A 23 -17.38 16.20 -12.87
C GLN A 23 -16.42 17.24 -12.29
N ALA A 24 -16.89 18.12 -11.41
CA ALA A 24 -16.08 19.21 -10.85
C ALA A 24 -15.04 18.72 -9.81
N GLU A 25 -15.30 17.60 -9.18
CA GLU A 25 -14.51 17.03 -8.10
C GLU A 25 -13.59 15.96 -8.67
N ALA A 26 -12.37 15.86 -8.13
CA ALA A 26 -11.47 14.79 -8.54
C ALA A 26 -12.05 13.43 -8.14
N PRO A 27 -12.25 12.50 -9.09
CA PRO A 27 -12.85 11.21 -8.79
C PRO A 27 -11.93 10.35 -7.92
N ALA A 28 -12.53 9.60 -6.99
CA ALA A 28 -11.83 8.66 -6.12
C ALA A 28 -11.37 7.41 -6.87
N TYR A 29 -10.23 6.86 -6.47
CA TYR A 29 -9.83 5.51 -6.87
C TYR A 29 -10.49 4.48 -5.93
N PRO A 30 -11.33 3.58 -6.45
CA PRO A 30 -12.07 2.62 -5.63
C PRO A 30 -11.17 1.42 -5.27
N VAL A 31 -10.45 1.52 -4.15
CA VAL A 31 -9.57 0.47 -3.61
C VAL A 31 -10.31 -0.86 -3.47
N GLU A 32 -11.59 -0.82 -3.13
CA GLU A 32 -12.47 -1.97 -2.91
C GLU A 32 -12.69 -2.80 -4.19
N ARG A 33 -12.46 -2.20 -5.37
CA ARG A 33 -12.56 -2.86 -6.68
C ARG A 33 -11.28 -3.55 -7.12
N ILE A 34 -10.16 -3.37 -6.42
CA ILE A 34 -8.95 -4.17 -6.65
C ILE A 34 -9.31 -5.63 -6.39
N THR A 35 -8.89 -6.58 -7.22
CA THR A 35 -9.23 -8.01 -7.07
C THR A 35 -8.03 -8.92 -6.86
N THR A 36 -6.84 -8.48 -7.25
CA THR A 36 -5.58 -9.19 -7.04
C THR A 36 -5.32 -9.43 -5.55
N PRO A 37 -4.75 -10.58 -5.14
CA PRO A 37 -4.28 -10.80 -3.78
C PRO A 37 -3.02 -9.99 -3.46
N TRP A 38 -2.87 -9.55 -2.21
CA TRP A 38 -1.77 -8.71 -1.74
C TRP A 38 -1.09 -9.28 -0.50
N VAL A 39 0.24 -9.24 -0.52
CA VAL A 39 1.06 -9.24 0.69
C VAL A 39 1.57 -7.83 0.91
N ILE A 40 1.31 -7.28 2.10
CA ILE A 40 1.69 -5.92 2.46
C ILE A 40 2.75 -5.98 3.55
N PHE A 41 3.84 -5.25 3.34
CA PHE A 41 4.86 -5.00 4.36
C PHE A 41 4.80 -3.53 4.77
N SER A 42 4.82 -3.26 6.07
CA SER A 42 4.81 -1.90 6.62
C SER A 42 5.68 -1.77 7.86
N SER A 43 5.86 -0.56 8.37
CA SER A 43 6.68 -0.29 9.55
C SER A 43 6.13 0.90 10.33
N ASP A 44 6.21 0.84 11.66
CA ASP A 44 5.86 1.94 12.55
C ASP A 44 6.77 3.18 12.38
N GLY A 45 7.99 2.97 11.86
CA GLY A 45 8.97 4.02 11.61
C GLY A 45 8.76 4.76 10.29
N ASP A 46 7.80 4.35 9.45
CA ASP A 46 7.56 4.97 8.15
C ASP A 46 6.71 6.24 8.29
N SER A 47 7.34 7.39 8.05
CA SER A 47 6.69 8.69 8.12
C SER A 47 5.96 9.09 6.84
N VAL A 48 6.24 8.41 5.72
CA VAL A 48 5.65 8.64 4.40
C VAL A 48 4.41 7.76 4.23
N ALA A 49 4.55 6.45 4.40
CA ALA A 49 3.43 5.51 4.49
C ALA A 49 3.06 5.33 5.96
N ASP A 50 2.39 6.33 6.54
CA ASP A 50 1.99 6.34 7.95
C ASP A 50 1.26 5.04 8.32
N PRO A 51 1.56 4.41 9.47
CA PRO A 51 0.95 3.14 9.85
C PRO A 51 -0.58 3.15 9.81
N ARG A 52 -1.21 4.27 10.18
CA ARG A 52 -2.68 4.42 10.13
C ARG A 52 -3.19 4.48 8.69
N ASP A 53 -2.43 5.10 7.79
CA ASP A 53 -2.75 5.11 6.37
C ASP A 53 -2.71 3.70 5.77
N VAL A 54 -1.75 2.87 6.21
CA VAL A 54 -1.64 1.47 5.81
C VAL A 54 -2.75 0.61 6.42
N GLU A 55 -3.07 0.79 7.71
CA GLU A 55 -4.18 0.08 8.36
C GLU A 55 -5.51 0.35 7.63
N ASP A 56 -5.79 1.61 7.28
CA ASP A 56 -6.96 1.97 6.46
C ASP A 56 -6.95 1.25 5.11
N LEU A 57 -5.79 1.18 4.44
CA LEU A 57 -5.65 0.49 3.15
C LEU A 57 -5.92 -1.01 3.29
N VAL A 58 -5.34 -1.65 4.30
CA VAL A 58 -5.52 -3.08 4.60
C VAL A 58 -7.00 -3.37 4.87
N ALA A 59 -7.67 -2.54 5.67
CA ALA A 59 -9.09 -2.68 5.96
C ALA A 59 -9.96 -2.56 4.70
N ARG A 60 -9.66 -1.59 3.81
CA ARG A 60 -10.41 -1.38 2.55
C ARG A 60 -10.18 -2.47 1.51
N LEU A 61 -8.96 -3.01 1.43
CA LEU A 61 -8.66 -4.17 0.58
C LEU A 61 -9.30 -5.45 1.14
N GLY A 62 -9.47 -5.53 2.46
CA GLY A 62 -10.20 -6.58 3.15
C GLY A 62 -9.61 -7.98 2.88
N PRO A 63 -10.40 -8.98 2.46
CA PRO A 63 -9.95 -10.37 2.33
C PRO A 63 -8.90 -10.58 1.23
N ARG A 64 -8.60 -9.55 0.45
CA ARG A 64 -7.59 -9.58 -0.62
C ARG A 64 -6.19 -9.45 -0.06
N VAL A 65 -6.04 -8.91 1.16
CA VAL A 65 -4.76 -8.90 1.86
C VAL A 65 -4.58 -10.28 2.49
N ILE A 66 -3.83 -11.14 1.79
CA ILE A 66 -3.55 -12.50 2.27
C ILE A 66 -2.55 -12.50 3.42
N GLN A 67 -1.69 -11.47 3.49
CA GLN A 67 -0.79 -11.28 4.62
C GLN A 67 -0.42 -9.81 4.78
N HIS A 68 -0.44 -9.32 6.02
CA HIS A 68 0.10 -8.01 6.39
C HIS A 68 1.19 -8.21 7.45
N ARG A 69 2.42 -7.79 7.14
CA ARG A 69 3.60 -7.96 8.00
C ARG A 69 4.16 -6.60 8.39
N VAL A 70 4.18 -6.32 9.69
CA VAL A 70 4.82 -5.12 10.24
C VAL A 70 6.27 -5.47 10.61
N VAL A 71 7.22 -4.70 10.07
CA VAL A 71 8.65 -4.87 10.35
C VAL A 71 8.89 -4.62 11.85
N PRO A 72 9.51 -5.55 12.59
CA PRO A 72 9.67 -5.44 14.05
C PRO A 72 10.87 -4.55 14.42
N GLN A 73 11.07 -3.44 13.69
CA GLN A 73 12.10 -2.46 13.96
C GLN A 73 11.48 -1.06 13.89
N LYS A 74 11.32 -0.41 15.05
CA LYS A 74 10.66 0.90 15.17
C LYS A 74 11.35 2.02 14.39
N THR A 75 12.64 1.89 14.09
CA THR A 75 13.41 2.87 13.33
C THR A 75 13.43 2.59 11.83
N PHE A 76 12.78 1.52 11.37
CA PHE A 76 12.75 1.16 9.96
C PHE A 76 11.83 2.13 9.22
N GLY A 77 12.43 3.04 8.46
CA GLY A 77 11.74 4.11 7.75
C GLY A 77 11.38 3.74 6.31
N HIS A 78 10.83 4.71 5.59
CA HIS A 78 10.35 4.52 4.23
C HIS A 78 11.43 4.01 3.26
N PHE A 79 12.64 4.56 3.34
CA PHE A 79 13.73 4.19 2.45
C PHE A 79 14.38 2.86 2.84
N ASP A 80 14.18 2.38 4.07
CA ASP A 80 14.77 1.11 4.50
C ASP A 80 14.17 -0.08 3.73
N PHE A 81 12.92 0.03 3.24
CA PHE A 81 12.31 -0.99 2.38
C PHE A 81 13.06 -1.19 1.06
N ALA A 82 13.73 -0.16 0.54
CA ALA A 82 14.43 -0.22 -0.74
C ALA A 82 15.96 -0.36 -0.58
N ILE A 83 16.55 0.37 0.35
CA ILE A 83 18.02 0.53 0.48
C ILE A 83 18.53 0.34 1.92
N GLY A 84 17.68 -0.11 2.83
CA GLY A 84 18.07 -0.37 4.22
C GLY A 84 18.97 -1.60 4.31
N TYR A 85 20.03 -1.52 5.11
CA TYR A 85 20.98 -2.64 5.27
C TYR A 85 20.34 -3.91 5.86
N ARG A 86 19.18 -3.79 6.52
CA ARG A 86 18.39 -4.91 7.07
C ARG A 86 17.16 -5.28 6.24
N ALA A 87 17.00 -4.73 5.04
CA ALA A 87 15.86 -5.04 4.18
C ALA A 87 15.78 -6.55 3.88
N ASN A 88 16.92 -7.21 3.70
CA ASN A 88 16.96 -8.66 3.48
C ASN A 88 16.39 -9.45 4.67
N ASP A 89 16.77 -9.08 5.89
CA ASP A 89 16.35 -9.77 7.12
C ASP A 89 14.84 -9.72 7.33
N PHE A 90 14.23 -8.56 7.07
CA PHE A 90 12.83 -8.29 7.44
C PHE A 90 11.83 -8.39 6.30
N LEU A 91 12.26 -8.13 5.06
CA LEU A 91 11.40 -7.97 3.90
C LEU A 91 11.73 -8.98 2.81
N HIS A 92 12.93 -8.90 2.21
CA HIS A 92 13.19 -9.57 0.93
C HIS A 92 13.17 -11.10 1.05
N ASN A 93 13.80 -11.67 2.09
CA ASN A 93 13.77 -13.13 2.27
C ASN A 93 12.34 -13.64 2.46
N ALA A 94 11.55 -12.96 3.30
CA ALA A 94 10.14 -13.29 3.50
C ALA A 94 9.32 -13.19 2.21
N ALA A 95 9.53 -12.14 1.41
CA ALA A 95 8.85 -11.96 0.13
C ALA A 95 9.20 -13.07 -0.87
N ILE A 96 10.48 -13.46 -0.96
CA ILE A 96 10.94 -14.55 -1.83
C ILE A 96 10.30 -15.88 -1.41
N ASP A 97 10.26 -16.18 -0.11
CA ASP A 97 9.68 -17.42 0.39
C ASP A 97 8.17 -17.51 0.11
N ILE A 98 7.43 -16.42 0.29
CA ILE A 98 6.02 -16.32 -0.07
C ILE A 98 5.81 -16.56 -1.56
N ILE A 99 6.64 -15.93 -2.42
CA ILE A 99 6.53 -16.11 -3.87
C ILE A 99 6.76 -17.57 -4.25
N LYS A 100 7.75 -18.24 -3.65
CA LYS A 100 8.02 -19.67 -3.88
C LYS A 100 6.85 -20.55 -3.45
N GLN A 101 6.30 -20.31 -2.26
CA GLN A 101 5.13 -21.05 -1.76
C GLN A 101 3.95 -20.94 -2.74
N GLN A 102 3.69 -19.75 -3.27
CA GLN A 102 2.58 -19.55 -4.20
C GLN A 102 2.82 -20.17 -5.58
N ILE A 103 4.08 -20.25 -6.01
CA ILE A 103 4.46 -20.98 -7.23
C ILE A 103 4.24 -22.49 -7.03
N ASP A 104 4.70 -23.03 -5.91
CA ASP A 104 4.60 -24.46 -5.61
C ASP A 104 3.14 -24.91 -5.41
N GLU A 105 2.28 -24.08 -4.80
CA GLU A 105 0.84 -24.34 -4.65
C GLU A 105 0.06 -24.24 -5.98
N SER A 106 0.61 -23.58 -6.99
CA SER A 106 -0.01 -23.40 -8.30
C SER A 106 0.42 -24.45 -9.33
N ALA A 107 1.38 -25.32 -8.99
CA ALA A 107 1.91 -26.39 -9.84
C ALA A 107 1.17 -27.72 -9.62
#